data_AF-A0A7W1G0I2-F1
#
_entry.id   AF-A0A7W1G0I2-F1
#
_cell.length_a   1.000
_cell.length_b   1.000
_cell.length_c   1.000
_cell.angle_alpha   90.00
_cell.angle_beta   90.00
_cell.angle_gamma   90.00
#
_symmetry.space_group_name_H-M   'P 1'
#
loop_
_entity.id
_entity.type
_entity.pdbx_description
1 polymer ?
#
loop_
_entity_poly.entity_id
_entity_poly.type
_entity_poly.pdbx_seq_one_letter_code
_entity_poly.pdbx_strand_id
1 'polypeptide(L)' 'MVEYIIYKSILVLIIFSITLLIATYSTYAERKVAAFLQDRVGPDRAGPFGILQPLADAVKMFMKEEMIPSVSNKA' A
#
# COMPACT_ATOMS: atom_id res chain seq x y z
N MET A 1 -18.91 29.48 -1.96
CA MET A 1 -19.08 28.17 -2.66
C MET A 1 -17.73 27.53 -2.96
N VAL A 2 -16.81 28.23 -3.62
CA VAL A 2 -15.46 27.72 -3.92
C VAL A 2 -14.66 27.34 -2.67
N GLU A 3 -14.65 28.18 -1.64
CA GLU A 3 -13.95 27.89 -0.37
C GLU A 3 -14.45 26.61 0.32
N TYR A 4 -15.76 26.37 0.28
CA TYR A 4 -16.37 25.16 0.84
C TYR A 4 -15.95 23.89 0.07
N ILE A 5 -15.87 23.98 -1.26
CA ILE A 5 -15.38 22.87 -2.10
C ILE A 5 -13.90 22.62 -1.78
N ILE A 6 -13.07 23.66 -1.71
CA ILE A 6 -11.65 23.54 -1.39
C ILE A 6 -11.44 22.86 -0.03
N TYR A 7 -12.14 23.33 1.01
CA TYR A 7 -12.05 22.74 2.35
C TYR A 7 -12.41 21.24 2.33
N LYS A 8 -13.51 20.87 1.68
CA LYS A 8 -13.93 19.47 1.58
C LYS A 8 -12.96 18.62 0.79
N SER A 9 -12.44 19.12 -0.33
CA SER A 9 -11.44 18.39 -1.13
C SER A 9 -10.16 18.13 -0.33
N ILE A 10 -9.68 19.12 0.43
CA ILE A 10 -8.51 18.94 1.31
C ILE A 10 -8.80 17.87 2.37
N LEU A 11 -9.96 17.93 3.02
CA LEU A 11 -10.35 16.95 4.03
C LEU A 11 -10.40 15.53 3.46
N VAL A 12 -10.97 15.36 2.26
CA VAL A 12 -11.01 14.05 1.58
C VAL A 12 -9.60 13.54 1.28
N LEU A 13 -8.71 14.40 0.76
CA LEU A 13 -7.33 14.01 0.46
C LEU A 13 -6.56 13.58 1.72
N ILE A 14 -6.77 14.28 2.84
CA ILE A 14 -6.14 13.94 4.12
C ILE A 14 -6.62 12.57 4.60
N ILE A 15 -7.94 12.36 4.66
CA ILE A 15 -8.51 11.08 5.11
C ILE A 15 -8.03 9.94 4.21
N PHE A 16 -8.11 10.13 2.89
CA PHE A 16 -7.67 9.12 1.92
C PHE A 16 -6.19 8.76 2.09
N SER A 17 -5.33 9.75 2.28
CA SER A 17 -3.89 9.53 2.48
C SER A 17 -3.61 8.76 3.77
N ILE A 18 -4.31 9.08 4.86
CA ILE A 18 -4.18 8.37 6.15
C ILE A 18 -4.64 6.93 6.01
N THR A 19 -5.79 6.70 5.37
CA THR A 19 -6.32 5.34 5.17
C THR A 19 -5.37 4.49 4.32
N LEU A 20 -4.78 5.04 3.26
CA LEU A 20 -3.77 4.34 2.45
C LEU A 20 -2.51 4.01 3.26
N LEU A 21 -2.05 4.94 4.11
CA LEU A 21 -0.91 4.70 4.97
C LEU A 21 -1.20 3.55 5.94
N ILE A 22 -2.36 3.56 6.60
CA ILE A 22 -2.76 2.47 7.51
C ILE A 22 -2.83 1.13 6.77
N ALA A 23 -3.45 1.10 5.59
CA ALA A 23 -3.60 -0.12 4.80
C ALA A 23 -2.26 -0.71 4.33
N THR A 24 -1.32 0.14 3.91
CA THR A 24 0.01 -0.33 3.49
C THR A 24 0.82 -0.87 4.67
N TYR A 25 0.80 -0.19 5.82
CA TYR A 25 1.51 -0.63 7.03
C TYR A 25 0.86 -1.80 7.76
N SER A 26 -0.46 -2.02 7.63
CA SER A 26 -1.10 -3.23 8.16
C SER A 26 -0.53 -4.49 7.51
N THR A 27 -0.30 -4.48 6.20
CA THR A 27 0.33 -5.62 5.51
C THR A 27 1.78 -5.87 5.94
N TYR A 28 2.52 -4.81 6.27
CA TYR A 28 3.87 -4.95 6.85
C TYR A 28 3.80 -5.58 8.24
N ALA A 29 2.86 -5.14 9.08
CA ALA A 29 2.65 -5.69 10.41
C ALA A 29 2.24 -7.17 10.35
N GLU A 30 1.32 -7.54 9.46
CA GLU A 30 0.94 -8.93 9.20
C GLU A 30 2.16 -9.80 8.86
N ARG A 31 3.06 -9.32 7.99
CA ARG A 31 4.29 -10.06 7.65
C ARG A 31 5.23 -10.21 8.85
N LYS A 32 5.35 -9.20 9.71
CA LYS A 32 6.17 -9.29 10.93
C LYS A 32 5.57 -10.27 11.94
N VAL A 33 4.25 -10.22 12.16
CA VAL A 33 3.54 -11.13 13.06
C VAL A 33 3.60 -12.57 12.56
N ALA A 34 3.37 -12.80 11.26
CA ALA A 34 3.48 -14.12 10.66
C ALA A 34 4.91 -14.68 10.74
N ALA A 35 5.91 -13.83 10.55
CA ALA A 35 7.32 -14.23 10.68
C ALA A 35 7.67 -14.58 12.13
N PHE A 36 7.19 -13.79 13.10
CA PHE A 36 7.35 -14.06 14.53
C PHE A 36 6.72 -15.41 14.94
N LEU A 37 5.51 -15.69 14.45
CA LEU A 37 4.83 -16.97 14.72
C LEU A 37 5.59 -18.17 14.11
N GLN A 38 6.26 -17.97 12.99
CA GLN A 38 6.99 -19.00 12.26
C GLN A 38 8.48 -19.09 12.66
N ASP A 39 8.91 -18.38 13.69
CA ASP A 39 10.31 -18.27 14.13
C ASP A 39 11.28 -17.96 12.97
N ARG A 40 10.90 -16.99 12.13
CA ARG A 40 11.74 -16.49 11.04
C ARG A 40 11.81 -14.97 11.03
N VAL A 41 12.84 -14.46 10.38
CA VAL A 41 13.01 -13.01 10.22
C VAL A 41 12.00 -12.49 9.19
N GLY A 42 11.18 -11.51 9.60
CA GLY A 42 10.27 -10.79 8.71
C GLY A 42 10.98 -9.83 7.76
N PRO A 43 10.28 -8.88 7.12
CA PRO A 43 10.90 -7.94 6.19
C PRO A 43 12.04 -7.14 6.87
N ASP A 44 13.24 -7.15 6.30
CA ASP A 44 14.43 -6.48 6.89
C ASP A 44 15.34 -5.78 5.86
N ARG A 45 15.03 -5.90 4.55
CA ARG A 45 15.92 -5.45 3.47
C ARG A 45 15.55 -4.08 2.88
N ALA A 46 14.27 -3.74 2.86
CA ALA A 46 13.80 -2.46 2.31
C ALA A 46 13.86 -1.37 3.40
N GLY A 47 15.04 -0.76 3.59
CA GLY A 47 15.30 0.27 4.60
C GLY A 47 15.49 -0.27 6.02
N PRO A 48 15.73 0.61 7.02
CA PRO A 48 15.87 0.20 8.42
C PRO A 48 14.65 -0.60 8.89
N PHE A 49 14.88 -1.80 9.44
CA PHE A 49 13.84 -2.75 9.87
C PHE A 49 12.83 -3.21 8.79
N GLY A 50 13.05 -2.88 7.51
CA GLY A 50 12.13 -3.19 6.42
C GLY A 50 10.93 -2.23 6.27
N ILE A 51 10.97 -1.04 6.87
CA ILE A 51 9.87 -0.06 6.86
C ILE A 51 9.48 0.38 5.44
N LEU A 52 10.42 0.42 4.50
CA LEU A 52 10.16 0.82 3.11
C LEU A 52 9.59 -0.33 2.27
N GLN A 53 9.35 -1.51 2.85
CA GLN A 53 8.82 -2.67 2.13
C GLN A 53 7.47 -2.40 1.46
N PRO A 54 6.47 -1.77 2.10
CA PRO A 54 5.19 -1.48 1.45
C PRO A 54 5.32 -0.52 0.26
N LEU A 55 6.26 0.43 0.35
CA LEU A 55 6.54 1.35 -0.74
C LEU A 55 7.17 0.61 -1.94
N ALA A 56 8.13 -0.27 -1.68
CA ALA A 56 8.74 -1.10 -2.73
C ALA A 56 7.71 -2.02 -3.41
N ASP A 57 6.78 -2.59 -2.64
CA ASP A 57 5.70 -3.41 -3.18
C ASP A 57 4.75 -2.60 -4.06
N ALA A 58 4.41 -1.37 -3.66
CA ALA A 58 3.59 -0.47 -4.46
C ALA A 58 4.26 -0.12 -5.79
N VAL A 59 5.54 0.30 -5.76
CA VAL A 59 6.31 0.62 -6.97
C VAL A 59 6.39 -0.58 -7.92
N LYS A 60 6.63 -1.78 -7.36
CA LYS A 60 6.63 -3.02 -8.13
C LYS A 60 5.29 -3.25 -8.85
N MET A 61 4.16 -2.99 -8.20
CA MET A 61 2.85 -3.16 -8.84
C MET A 61 2.59 -2.13 -9.94
N PHE A 62 3.00 -0.88 -9.75
CA PHE A 62 2.87 0.16 -10.78
C PHE A 62 3.72 -0.12 -12.02
N MET A 63 4.90 -0.71 -11.83
CA MET A 63 5.79 -1.10 -12.93
C MET A 63 5.44 -2.45 -13.55
N LYS A 64 4.51 -3.20 -12.95
CA LYS A 64 4.17 -4.54 -13.43
C LYS A 64 3.35 -4.42 -14.71
N GLU A 65 3.76 -5.12 -15.75
CA GLU A 65 3.00 -5.22 -17.00
C GLU A 65 1.62 -5.83 -16.74
N GLU A 66 0.58 -5.16 -17.27
CA GLU A 66 -0.79 -5.67 -17.24
C GLU A 66 -1.00 -6.69 -18.35
N MET A 67 -0.91 -7.96 -18.00
CA MET A 67 -1.23 -9.07 -18.90
C MET A 67 -2.72 -9.38 -18.84
N ILE A 68 -3.44 -9.11 -19.92
CA ILE A 68 -4.87 -9.41 -20.02
C ILE A 68 -5.04 -10.72 -20.81
N PRO A 69 -5.67 -11.75 -20.23
CA PRO A 69 -5.91 -13.02 -20.92
C PRO A 69 -6.72 -12.81 -22.21
N SER A 70 -6.37 -13.52 -23.28
CA SER A 70 -7.02 -13.40 -24.60
C SER A 70 -8.50 -13.77 -24.61
N VAL A 71 -8.95 -14.57 -23.64
CA VAL A 71 -10.35 -15.00 -23.46
C VAL A 71 -11.05 -14.28 -22.30
N SER A 72 -10.50 -13.16 -21.80
CA SER A 72 -11.15 -12.40 -20.74
C SER A 72 -12.25 -11.49 -21.32
N ASN A 73 -13.43 -11.54 -20.70
CA ASN A 73 -14.44 -10.51 -20.94
C ASN A 73 -13.92 -9.20 -20.33
N LYS A 74 -13.86 -8.13 -21.14
CA LYS A 74 -13.28 -6.83 -20.78
C LYS A 74 -14.33 -5.81 -20.28
N ALA A 75 -15.50 -6.29 -19.88
CA ALA A 75 -16.62 -5.47 -19.42
C ALA A 75 -16.50 -5.12 -17.93
#